data_AF-A0AAW9EBN3-F1
#
_entry.id   AF-A0AAW9EBN3-F1
#
_cell.length_a   1.000
_cell.length_b   1.000
_cell.length_c   1.000
_cell.angle_alpha   90.00
_cell.angle_beta   90.00
_cell.angle_gamma   90.00
#
_symmetry.space_group_name_H-M   'P 1'
#
loop_
_entity.id
_entity.type
_entity.pdbx_description
1 polymer ?
#
loop_
_entity_poly.entity_id
_entity_poly.type
_entity_poly.pdbx_seq_one_letter_code
_entity_poly.pdbx_strand_id
1 'polypeptide(L)'
;MDLVKPCSRCIMTTISIDKGIKHPTTEPLATLQTFRTDEKGDVDFGQNIIIRQSGIIRVGDKVEILAYKEAKSYLQTTEQTTEPATDNAVTAASAQEPKQAVTIEFNGISFAGNNQEVLL
;
A
#
# COMPACT_ATOMS: atom_id res chain seq x y z
N MET A 1 25.00 -1.01 -0.77
CA MET A 1 24.16 0.07 -1.32
C MET A 1 23.20 0.47 -0.23
N ASP A 2 22.90 1.76 -0.07
CA ASP A 2 22.28 2.25 1.16
C ASP A 2 20.93 2.89 0.87
N LEU A 3 19.89 2.45 1.58
CA LEU A 3 18.54 2.97 1.44
C LEU A 3 18.43 4.34 2.13
N VAL A 4 18.31 5.41 1.34
CA VAL A 4 18.26 6.79 1.87
C VAL A 4 16.86 7.12 2.35
N LYS A 5 15.90 7.18 1.42
CA LYS A 5 14.54 7.65 1.71
C LYS A 5 13.49 6.99 0.81
N PRO A 6 12.25 6.84 1.28
CA PRO A 6 11.13 6.52 0.41
C PRO A 6 11.02 7.51 -0.74
N CYS A 7 10.42 7.06 -1.84
CA CYS A 7 10.26 7.88 -3.02
C CYS A 7 8.81 8.28 -3.23
N SER A 8 8.53 9.52 -2.89
CA SER A 8 7.23 10.15 -3.10
C SER A 8 6.90 10.14 -4.59
N ARG A 9 5.66 9.77 -4.90
CA ARG A 9 5.15 9.65 -6.26
C ARG A 9 4.30 10.86 -6.60
N CYS A 10 4.43 11.32 -7.83
CA CYS A 10 3.61 12.38 -8.38
C CYS A 10 2.62 11.82 -9.41
N ILE A 11 1.83 12.73 -10.00
CA ILE A 11 0.80 12.41 -10.99
C ILE A 11 1.32 11.66 -12.23
N MET A 12 2.63 11.72 -12.52
CA MET A 12 3.24 11.09 -13.68
C MET A 12 3.04 9.56 -13.70
N THR A 13 2.93 8.93 -12.52
CA THR A 13 2.66 7.49 -12.43
C THR A 13 1.30 7.09 -12.98
N THR A 14 0.41 8.05 -13.18
CA THR A 14 -0.97 7.83 -13.65
C THR A 14 -1.12 7.98 -15.16
N ILE A 15 -0.04 8.30 -15.87
CA ILE A 15 -0.03 8.42 -17.33
C ILE A 15 0.34 7.07 -17.94
N SER A 16 -0.48 6.57 -18.85
CA SER A 16 -0.15 5.37 -19.64
C SER A 16 1.06 5.66 -20.54
N ILE A 17 2.11 4.85 -20.44
CA ILE A 17 3.32 4.98 -21.27
C ILE A 17 3.04 4.77 -22.76
N ASP A 18 2.11 3.89 -23.10
CA ASP A 18 1.79 3.55 -24.50
C ASP A 18 0.87 4.60 -25.15
N LYS A 19 -0.08 5.14 -24.37
CA LYS A 19 -1.14 6.03 -24.87
C LYS A 19 -0.87 7.51 -24.61
N GLY A 20 -0.03 7.84 -23.63
CA GLY A 20 0.19 9.22 -23.15
C GLY A 20 -1.03 9.84 -22.46
N ILE A 21 -2.04 9.02 -22.11
CA ILE A 21 -3.29 9.49 -21.52
C ILE A 21 -3.28 9.21 -20.01
N LYS A 22 -3.73 10.19 -19.23
CA LYS A 22 -3.94 10.06 -17.78
C LYS A 22 -5.07 9.09 -17.48
N HIS A 23 -4.89 8.23 -16.49
CA HIS A 23 -5.96 7.37 -15.98
C HIS A 23 -7.13 8.21 -15.45
N PRO A 24 -8.39 7.91 -15.83
CA PRO A 24 -9.55 8.72 -15.44
C PRO A 24 -9.71 8.85 -13.92
N THR A 25 -9.40 7.78 -13.18
CA THR A 25 -9.46 7.74 -11.71
C THR A 25 -8.11 8.00 -11.03
N THR A 26 -7.09 8.45 -11.77
CA THR A 26 -5.76 8.77 -11.21
C THR A 26 -5.06 7.55 -10.59
N GLU A 27 -5.33 6.34 -11.09
CA GLU A 27 -4.59 5.14 -10.70
C GLU A 27 -3.18 5.14 -11.31
N PRO A 28 -2.17 4.60 -10.59
CA PRO A 28 -2.25 3.88 -9.31
C PRO A 28 -2.18 4.78 -8.07
N LEU A 29 -2.12 6.11 -8.23
CA LEU A 29 -1.88 7.03 -7.12
C LEU A 29 -3.06 7.06 -6.14
N ALA A 30 -4.30 6.97 -6.63
CA ALA A 30 -5.50 6.89 -5.80
C ALA A 30 -5.47 5.69 -4.86
N THR A 31 -5.08 4.50 -5.35
CA THR A 31 -4.89 3.32 -4.50
C THR A 31 -3.75 3.52 -3.49
N LEU A 32 -2.60 4.05 -3.91
CA LEU A 32 -1.48 4.28 -3.00
C LEU A 32 -1.81 5.28 -1.89
N GLN A 33 -2.66 6.27 -2.15
CA GLN A 33 -3.07 7.26 -1.16
C GLN A 33 -3.75 6.64 0.06
N THR A 34 -4.43 5.50 -0.08
CA THR A 34 -5.18 4.90 1.04
C THR A 34 -4.26 4.31 2.11
N PHE A 35 -3.02 3.93 1.78
CA PHE A 35 -2.13 3.22 2.72
C PHE A 35 -0.65 3.62 2.66
N ARG A 36 -0.24 4.50 1.75
CA ARG A 36 1.15 4.98 1.59
C ARG A 36 1.32 6.48 1.79
N THR A 37 0.31 7.15 2.34
CA THR A 37 0.37 8.57 2.64
C THR A 37 1.06 8.80 3.99
N ASP A 38 2.08 9.64 4.01
CA ASP A 38 2.76 10.02 5.25
C ASP A 38 2.06 11.19 5.95
N GLU A 39 2.57 11.58 7.13
CA GLU A 39 2.02 12.68 7.92
C GLU A 39 2.04 14.05 7.20
N LYS A 40 2.84 14.19 6.13
CA LYS A 40 2.93 15.41 5.31
C LYS A 40 2.00 15.37 4.09
N GLY A 41 1.34 14.24 3.84
CA GLY A 41 0.49 14.03 2.67
C GLY A 41 1.24 13.51 1.45
N ASP A 42 2.53 13.16 1.57
CA ASP A 42 3.30 12.57 0.49
C ASP A 42 2.96 11.09 0.34
N VAL A 43 2.72 10.66 -0.90
CA VAL A 43 2.38 9.26 -1.23
C VAL A 43 3.64 8.53 -1.66
N ASP A 44 4.15 7.63 -0.84
CA ASP A 44 5.44 6.98 -1.07
C ASP A 44 5.32 5.60 -1.76
N PHE A 45 6.09 5.40 -2.83
CA PHE A 45 6.25 4.07 -3.43
C PHE A 45 7.65 3.88 -4.04
N GLY A 46 8.35 2.87 -3.54
CA GLY A 46 9.74 2.58 -3.87
C GLY A 46 10.74 3.33 -2.98
N GLN A 47 12.03 3.12 -3.25
CA GLN A 47 13.11 3.56 -2.38
C GLN A 47 14.25 4.19 -3.18
N ASN A 48 14.76 5.32 -2.69
CA ASN A 48 15.98 5.94 -3.22
C ASN A 48 17.21 5.34 -2.54
N ILE A 49 18.19 4.93 -3.33
CA ILE A 49 19.39 4.21 -2.88
C ILE A 49 20.65 4.96 -3.32
N ILE A 50 21.67 5.00 -2.46
CA ILE A 50 23.02 5.44 -2.83
C ILE A 50 23.90 4.21 -3.12
N ILE A 51 24.58 4.28 -4.25
CA ILE A 51 25.57 3.27 -4.66
C ILE A 51 26.91 3.62 -4.02
N ARG A 52 27.45 2.69 -3.22
CA ARG A 52 28.75 2.82 -2.56
C ARG A 52 29.92 2.35 -3.43
N GLN A 53 29.64 1.44 -4.36
CA GLN A 53 30.62 0.82 -5.23
C GLN A 53 30.00 0.55 -6.60
N SER A 54 30.73 0.85 -7.67
CA SER A 54 30.32 0.55 -9.03
C SER A 54 30.43 -0.96 -9.33
N GLY A 55 29.55 -1.45 -10.19
CA GLY A 55 29.54 -2.84 -10.65
C GLY A 55 28.45 -3.08 -11.67
N ILE A 56 28.27 -4.33 -12.07
CA ILE A 56 27.19 -4.76 -12.97
C ILE A 56 26.20 -5.57 -12.17
N ILE A 57 24.91 -5.26 -12.31
CA ILE A 57 23.79 -6.03 -11.77
C ILE A 57 23.06 -6.73 -12.92
N ARG A 58 22.61 -7.96 -12.68
CA ARG A 58 21.87 -8.77 -13.65
C ARG A 58 20.63 -9.37 -13.01
N VAL A 59 19.64 -9.69 -13.85
CA VAL A 59 18.47 -10.46 -13.44
C VAL A 59 18.94 -11.84 -12.96
N GLY A 60 18.52 -12.22 -11.75
CA GLY A 60 18.91 -13.48 -11.10
C GLY A 60 20.07 -13.34 -10.09
N ASP A 61 20.71 -12.17 -10.00
CA ASP A 61 21.71 -11.93 -8.96
C ASP A 61 21.08 -12.04 -7.56
N LYS A 62 21.79 -12.72 -6.65
CA LYS A 62 21.36 -12.87 -5.25
C LYS A 62 21.51 -11.52 -4.54
N VAL A 63 20.47 -11.13 -3.80
CA VAL A 63 20.52 -9.98 -2.89
C VAL A 63 20.82 -10.47 -1.48
N GLU A 64 21.80 -9.84 -0.83
CA GLU A 64 22.13 -10.07 0.58
C GLU A 64 21.74 -8.84 1.40
N ILE A 65 21.07 -9.06 2.53
CA ILE A 65 20.69 -7.99 3.45
C ILE A 65 21.78 -7.86 4.50
N LEU A 66 22.49 -6.73 4.48
CA LEU A 66 23.60 -6.46 5.40
C LEU A 66 23.14 -5.73 6.68
N ALA A 67 22.05 -4.99 6.61
CA ALA A 67 21.51 -4.21 7.73
C ALA A 67 20.02 -3.87 7.51
N TYR A 68 19.32 -3.58 8.60
CA TYR A 68 17.94 -3.11 8.63
C TYR A 68 17.84 -1.72 9.26
N LYS A 69 16.72 -1.05 9.04
CA LYS A 69 16.37 0.21 9.72
C LYS A 69 14.88 0.23 10.03
N GLU A 70 14.49 1.09 10.95
CA GLU A 70 13.08 1.34 11.27
C GLU A 70 12.29 1.72 10.02
N ALA A 71 11.10 1.12 9.91
CA ALA A 71 10.18 1.40 8.81
C ALA A 71 9.53 2.79 9.00
N LYS A 72 9.22 3.46 7.89
CA LYS A 72 8.44 4.70 7.94
C LYS A 72 6.99 4.37 8.27
N SER A 73 6.40 5.13 9.20
CA SER A 73 4.98 5.06 9.51
C SER A 73 4.15 5.79 8.44
N TYR A 74 2.98 5.25 8.13
CA TYR A 74 2.01 5.85 7.21
C TYR A 74 0.66 5.99 7.91
N LEU A 75 -0.11 6.99 7.47
CA LEU A 75 -1.46 7.21 7.97
C LEU A 75 -2.33 6.01 7.60
N GLN A 76 -3.00 5.43 8.59
CA GLN A 76 -4.04 4.43 8.33
C GLN A 76 -5.30 5.17 7.92
N THR A 77 -5.67 5.04 6.65
CA THR A 77 -7.01 5.46 6.23
C THR A 77 -7.99 4.41 6.72
N THR A 78 -8.70 4.70 7.82
CA THR A 78 -9.90 3.94 8.17
C THR A 78 -10.85 4.03 6.98
N GLU A 79 -11.26 2.89 6.43
CA GLU A 79 -12.17 2.81 5.29
C GLU A 79 -13.35 3.77 5.46
N GLN A 80 -13.37 4.84 4.65
CA GLN A 80 -14.56 5.63 4.42
C GLN A 80 -15.30 4.97 3.27
N THR A 81 -16.42 4.35 3.62
CA THR A 81 -17.52 3.92 2.78
C THR A 81 -17.74 4.91 1.63
N THR A 82 -17.31 4.55 0.41
CA THR A 82 -17.82 5.20 -0.79
C THR A 82 -19.17 4.60 -1.10
N GLU A 83 -20.23 5.28 -0.66
CA GLU A 83 -21.57 5.08 -1.19
C GLU A 83 -21.57 5.35 -2.70
N PRO A 84 -22.17 4.48 -3.52
CA PRO A 84 -22.48 4.81 -4.90
C PRO A 84 -23.57 5.89 -4.92
N ALA A 85 -23.36 6.93 -5.71
CA ALA A 85 -24.35 7.96 -5.99
C ALA A 85 -25.62 7.34 -6.59
N THR A 86 -26.72 7.34 -5.84
CA THR A 86 -28.10 7.55 -6.34
C THR A 86 -29.05 7.93 -5.20
N ASP A 87 -29.89 8.92 -5.51
CA ASP A 87 -31.01 9.52 -4.77
C ASP A 87 -31.77 8.70 -3.69
N ASN A 88 -32.12 9.45 -2.63
CA ASN A 88 -33.30 9.39 -1.74
C ASN A 88 -33.50 8.24 -0.72
N ALA A 89 -33.33 8.64 0.55
CA ALA A 89 -34.12 8.34 1.76
C ALA A 89 -34.29 6.87 2.23
N VAL A 90 -33.84 6.57 3.46
CA VAL A 90 -34.66 6.21 4.65
C VAL A 90 -33.77 5.61 5.77
N THR A 91 -33.80 6.29 6.92
CA THR A 91 -33.81 5.83 8.33
C THR A 91 -33.24 4.45 8.75
N ALA A 92 -32.28 4.51 9.69
CA ALA A 92 -32.00 3.63 10.85
C ALA A 92 -31.62 2.13 10.65
N ALA A 93 -30.40 1.79 11.09
CA ALA A 93 -30.11 1.01 12.32
C ALA A 93 -28.70 0.38 12.23
N SER A 94 -27.82 0.76 13.16
CA SER A 94 -26.51 0.14 13.36
C SER A 94 -26.65 -1.25 13.98
N ALA A 95 -26.24 -2.28 13.25
CA ALA A 95 -25.94 -3.60 13.78
C ALA A 95 -24.49 -3.95 13.38
N GLN A 96 -23.56 -3.81 14.33
CA GLN A 96 -22.19 -4.32 14.19
C GLN A 96 -22.26 -5.85 14.16
N GLU A 97 -21.85 -6.44 13.04
CA GLU A 97 -21.65 -7.90 12.97
C GLU A 97 -20.55 -8.33 13.96
N PRO A 98 -20.76 -9.45 14.68
CA PRO A 98 -19.81 -9.89 15.70
C PRO A 98 -18.49 -10.33 15.06
N LYS A 99 -17.37 -9.88 15.65
CA LYS A 99 -16.01 -10.29 15.30
C LYS A 99 -15.89 -11.81 15.43
N GLN A 100 -15.82 -12.51 14.30
CA GLN A 100 -15.78 -13.97 14.26
C GLN A 100 -14.31 -14.42 14.24
N ALA A 101 -13.95 -15.29 15.17
CA ALA A 101 -12.64 -15.94 15.17
C ALA A 101 -12.57 -16.92 13.98
N VAL A 102 -11.54 -16.77 13.15
CA VAL A 102 -11.29 -17.62 11.99
C VAL A 102 -9.85 -18.13 12.07
N THR A 103 -9.66 -19.40 11.75
CA THR A 103 -8.33 -20.00 11.61
C THR A 103 -8.06 -20.25 10.14
N ILE A 104 -6.94 -19.72 9.64
CA ILE A 104 -6.48 -19.91 8.26
C ILE A 104 -5.25 -20.80 8.28
N GLU A 105 -5.20 -21.81 7.43
CA GLU A 105 -4.02 -22.65 7.24
C GLU A 105 -3.35 -22.30 5.91
N PHE A 106 -2.07 -21.93 5.96
CA PHE A 106 -1.27 -21.62 4.78
C PHE A 106 0.12 -22.25 4.90
N ASN A 107 0.51 -23.03 3.89
CA ASN A 107 1.78 -23.78 3.86
C ASN A 107 2.00 -24.67 5.10
N GLY A 108 0.94 -25.25 5.67
CA GLY A 108 1.00 -26.10 6.87
C GLY A 108 1.21 -25.33 8.17
N ILE A 109 1.07 -24.01 8.16
CA ILE A 109 1.11 -23.14 9.33
C ILE A 109 -0.29 -22.59 9.56
N SER A 110 -0.81 -22.74 10.78
CA SER A 110 -2.12 -22.23 11.18
C SER A 110 -1.99 -20.85 11.81
N PHE A 111 -2.77 -19.91 11.29
CA PHE A 111 -2.88 -18.54 11.79
C PHE A 111 -4.27 -18.33 12.38
N ALA A 112 -4.32 -17.98 13.66
CA ALA A 112 -5.57 -17.58 14.32
C ALA A 112 -5.77 -16.07 14.11
N GLY A 113 -6.90 -15.70 13.53
CA GLY A 113 -7.25 -14.31 13.25
C GLY A 113 -8.75 -14.07 13.38
N ASN A 114 -9.21 -12.97 12.82
CA ASN A 114 -10.62 -12.66 12.72
C ASN A 114 -10.92 -12.09 11.34
N ASN A 115 -12.21 -11.95 11.03
CA ASN A 115 -12.69 -11.44 9.77
C ASN A 115 -12.47 -9.92 9.56
N GLN A 116 -11.71 -9.23 10.43
CA GLN A 116 -11.53 -7.77 10.40
C GLN A 116 -10.06 -7.32 10.51
N GLU A 117 -9.10 -8.22 10.79
CA GLU A 117 -7.68 -7.89 11.00
C GLU A 117 -6.78 -8.67 10.04
N VAL A 118 -5.78 -7.98 9.48
CA VAL A 118 -4.81 -8.56 8.55
C VAL A 118 -3.63 -9.17 9.32
N LEU A 119 -3.25 -10.40 8.97
CA LEU A 119 -2.05 -11.07 9.48
C LEU A 119 -0.83 -10.53 8.72
N LEU A 120 0.12 -9.91 9.43
CA LEU A 120 1.42 -9.43 8.93
C LEU A 120 2.50 -10.50 9.04
#